data_AF-A0A2T2RB92-F1
#
_entry.id   AF-A0A2T2RB92-F1
#
_cell.length_a   1.000
_cell.length_b   1.000
_cell.length_c   1.000
_cell.angle_alpha   90.00
_cell.angle_beta   90.00
_cell.angle_gamma   90.00
#
_symmetry.space_group_name_H-M   'P 1'
#
loop_
_entity.id
_entity.type
_entity.pdbx_description
1 polymer ?
#
loop_
_entity_poly.entity_id
_entity_poly.type
_entity_poly.pdbx_seq_one_letter_code
_entity_poly.pdbx_strand_id
1 'polypeptide(L)'
;MFVCGRSWAGLIPRRGDRRARVDGRGAQAVGAGGEVAHKPTSGARTLARGFDVLQAVGARADGATVAEVCSDTGLDRAVVHRLLTTLAERGMVLRDGASRRFRLGVALVELGGQATRQLDVRRAAQASLRTLTDGTQESTCLTVRHGGDAVVVDCLDAG
;
A
#
# COMPACT_ATOMS: atom_id res chain seq x y z
N MET A 1 -11.85 8.85 -24.77
CA MET A 1 -13.01 9.37 -24.01
C MET A 1 -12.96 8.69 -22.65
N PHE A 2 -12.68 9.47 -21.62
CA PHE A 2 -12.46 9.03 -20.23
C PHE A 2 -13.76 8.51 -19.60
N VAL A 3 -13.70 7.36 -18.91
CA VAL A 3 -14.50 7.12 -17.69
C VAL A 3 -13.57 6.59 -16.61
N CYS A 4 -12.68 7.48 -16.13
CA CYS A 4 -12.18 7.43 -14.77
C CYS A 4 -13.23 8.12 -13.91
N GLY A 5 -14.07 7.37 -13.21
CA GLY A 5 -15.14 7.99 -12.41
C GLY A 5 -16.34 7.11 -12.17
N ARG A 6 -16.16 5.99 -11.46
CA ARG A 6 -17.21 5.41 -10.61
C ARG A 6 -16.60 4.42 -9.62
N SER A 7 -16.35 4.94 -8.42
CA SER A 7 -16.43 4.22 -7.14
C SER A 7 -15.66 2.88 -7.03
N TRP A 8 -14.33 2.97 -6.92
CA TRP A 8 -13.51 1.87 -6.37
C TRP A 8 -13.78 1.60 -4.87
N ALA A 9 -14.53 2.47 -4.17
CA ALA A 9 -14.79 2.37 -2.74
C ALA A 9 -15.66 1.16 -2.31
N GLY A 10 -16.22 0.40 -3.26
CA GLY A 10 -17.07 -0.76 -3.02
C GLY A 10 -16.49 -2.13 -3.45
N LEU A 11 -15.37 -2.15 -4.19
CA LEU A 11 -14.73 -3.38 -4.68
C LEU A 11 -13.53 -3.83 -3.83
N ILE A 12 -13.12 -2.99 -2.87
CA ILE A 12 -12.20 -3.39 -1.81
C ILE A 12 -13.04 -4.02 -0.70
N PRO A 13 -12.89 -5.33 -0.39
CA PRO A 13 -13.64 -5.95 0.69
C PRO A 13 -13.37 -5.19 2.00
N ARG A 14 -14.42 -4.54 2.53
CA ARG A 14 -14.33 -3.82 3.79
C ARG A 14 -14.27 -4.83 4.93
N ARG A 15 -13.31 -4.59 5.83
CA ARG A 15 -13.10 -5.22 7.13
C ARG A 15 -14.41 -5.75 7.74
N GLY A 16 -14.68 -7.05 7.56
CA GLY A 16 -15.90 -7.65 8.12
C GLY A 16 -16.35 -8.98 7.52
N ASP A 17 -16.04 -9.30 6.27
CA ASP A 17 -16.61 -10.51 5.64
C ASP A 17 -15.75 -11.76 5.84
N ARG A 18 -16.03 -12.48 6.93
CA ARG A 18 -15.56 -13.85 7.16
C ARG A 18 -16.45 -14.80 6.37
N ARG A 19 -15.98 -15.26 5.20
CA ARG A 19 -16.04 -16.66 4.72
C ARG A 19 -15.57 -16.76 3.26
N ALA A 20 -14.31 -17.13 3.07
CA ALA A 20 -13.91 -17.95 1.94
C ALA A 20 -12.79 -18.89 2.44
N ARG A 21 -13.22 -20.10 2.77
CA ARG A 21 -12.38 -21.21 3.19
C ARG A 21 -11.68 -21.72 1.93
N VAL A 22 -10.39 -21.43 1.78
CA VAL A 22 -9.54 -22.09 0.80
C VAL A 22 -8.91 -23.28 1.51
N ASP A 23 -9.30 -24.47 1.08
CA ASP A 23 -8.79 -25.73 1.60
C ASP A 23 -7.28 -25.86 1.35
N GLY A 24 -6.59 -26.25 2.42
CA GLY A 24 -5.15 -26.38 2.43
C GLY A 24 -4.66 -27.63 1.70
N ARG A 25 -3.61 -27.45 0.91
CA ARG A 25 -2.52 -28.42 0.71
C ARG A 25 -1.37 -27.74 -0.05
N GLY A 26 -0.20 -27.72 0.59
CA GLY A 26 1.09 -27.71 -0.10
C GLY A 26 1.77 -26.36 -0.33
N ALA A 27 2.48 -25.84 0.68
CA ALA A 27 3.76 -25.13 0.49
C ALA A 27 4.49 -25.09 1.84
N GLN A 28 5.31 -26.11 2.07
CA GLN A 28 6.09 -26.27 3.28
C GLN A 28 7.44 -25.55 3.15
N ALA A 29 7.73 -24.73 4.17
CA ALA A 29 9.02 -24.37 4.76
C ALA A 29 10.21 -24.02 3.84
N VAL A 30 10.64 -22.75 3.93
CA VAL A 30 12.05 -22.38 3.79
C VAL A 30 12.50 -21.62 5.04
N GLY A 31 13.40 -22.25 5.79
CA GLY A 31 14.56 -21.60 6.42
C GLY A 31 14.34 -20.80 7.70
N ALA A 32 14.49 -21.46 8.84
CA ALA A 32 14.77 -20.83 10.13
C ALA A 32 16.16 -20.17 10.11
N GLY A 33 16.21 -18.86 10.35
CA GLY A 33 17.42 -18.11 10.69
C GLY A 33 17.20 -17.42 12.04
N GLY A 34 18.05 -17.72 13.02
CA GLY A 34 17.91 -17.26 14.40
C GLY A 34 17.92 -15.75 14.54
N GLU A 35 16.91 -15.22 15.22
CA GLU A 35 16.72 -13.78 15.43
C GLU A 35 17.42 -13.35 16.72
N VAL A 36 18.64 -12.80 16.57
CA VAL A 36 19.30 -12.09 17.66
C VAL A 36 18.58 -10.75 17.85
N ALA A 37 17.83 -10.61 18.94
CA ALA A 37 17.06 -9.41 19.25
C ALA A 37 17.97 -8.18 19.45
N HIS A 38 18.23 -7.44 18.36
CA HIS A 38 18.93 -6.17 18.42
C HIS A 38 17.96 -5.07 18.87
N LYS A 39 18.25 -4.37 19.98
CA LYS A 39 17.48 -3.18 20.37
C LYS A 39 17.47 -2.20 19.17
N PRO A 40 16.30 -1.72 18.72
CA PRO A 40 16.24 -0.85 17.56
C PRO A 40 17.08 0.39 17.82
N THR A 41 18.12 0.58 17.01
CA THR A 41 18.97 1.77 17.04
C THR A 41 18.11 3.02 16.83
N SER A 42 18.59 4.18 17.30
CA SER A 42 17.88 5.46 17.15
C SER A 42 17.45 5.74 15.70
N GLY A 43 18.29 5.33 14.73
CA GLY A 43 17.99 5.38 13.30
C GLY A 43 16.81 4.50 12.90
N ALA A 44 16.80 3.22 13.30
CA ALA A 44 15.69 2.30 13.02
C ALA A 44 14.36 2.82 13.58
N ARG A 45 14.38 3.44 14.77
CA ARG A 45 13.18 4.04 15.38
C ARG A 45 12.67 5.26 14.62
N THR A 46 13.57 6.08 14.07
CA THR A 46 13.19 7.25 13.27
C THR A 46 12.56 6.82 11.94
N LEU A 47 13.14 5.80 11.30
CA LEU A 47 12.61 5.24 10.06
C LEU A 47 11.22 4.61 10.27
N ALA A 48 11.04 3.82 11.33
CA ALA A 48 9.75 3.24 11.69
C ALA A 48 8.66 4.32 11.83
N ARG A 49 8.96 5.40 12.57
CA ARG A 49 8.04 6.54 12.70
C ARG A 49 7.76 7.24 11.38
N GLY A 50 8.73 7.29 10.47
CA GLY A 50 8.53 7.80 9.12
C GLY A 50 7.48 6.99 8.34
N PHE A 51 7.53 5.65 8.44
CA PHE A 51 6.51 4.78 7.85
C PHE A 51 5.15 4.96 8.52
N ASP A 52 5.08 5.12 9.84
CA ASP A 52 3.82 5.37 10.55
C ASP A 52 3.18 6.68 10.06
N VAL A 53 3.97 7.72 9.84
CA VAL A 53 3.52 9.00 9.28
C VAL A 53 2.99 8.83 7.85
N LEU A 54 3.69 8.08 6.99
CA LEU A 54 3.20 7.79 5.63
C LEU A 54 1.86 7.06 5.64
N GLN A 55 1.71 6.06 6.51
CA GLN A 55 0.44 5.34 6.67
C GLN A 55 -0.69 6.25 7.16
N ALA A 56 -0.43 7.11 8.16
CA ALA A 56 -1.43 8.06 8.66
C ALA A 56 -1.87 9.08 7.60
N VAL A 57 -0.94 9.52 6.74
CA VAL A 57 -1.25 10.38 5.59
C VAL A 57 -2.11 9.63 4.56
N GLY A 58 -1.72 8.40 4.22
CA GLY A 58 -2.40 7.57 3.22
C GLY A 58 -3.77 7.04 3.65
N ALA A 59 -4.06 7.00 4.95
CA ALA A 59 -5.36 6.56 5.47
C ALA A 59 -6.52 7.50 5.12
N ARG A 60 -6.24 8.72 4.63
CA ARG A 60 -7.24 9.73 4.26
C ARG A 60 -7.15 10.04 2.77
N ALA A 61 -8.30 9.97 2.09
CA ALA A 61 -8.40 10.28 0.64
C ALA A 61 -7.89 11.69 0.29
N ASP A 62 -8.15 12.68 1.14
CA ASP A 62 -7.72 14.06 0.94
C ASP A 62 -6.36 14.41 1.54
N GLY A 63 -5.66 13.41 2.08
CA GLY A 63 -4.46 13.59 2.87
C GLY A 63 -4.73 14.06 4.30
N ALA A 64 -3.67 14.30 5.05
CA ALA A 64 -3.73 14.59 6.49
C ALA A 64 -3.03 15.90 6.86
N THR A 65 -3.58 16.63 7.82
CA THR A 65 -2.90 17.74 8.48
C THR A 65 -1.89 17.23 9.51
N VAL A 66 -0.96 18.07 9.94
CA VAL A 66 0.00 17.73 11.01
C VAL A 66 -0.72 17.25 12.29
N ALA A 67 -1.83 17.90 12.66
CA ALA A 67 -2.58 17.55 13.86
C ALA A 67 -3.24 16.17 13.76
N GLU A 68 -3.83 15.86 12.61
CA GLU A 68 -4.41 14.53 12.33
C GLU A 68 -3.33 13.44 12.40
N VAL A 69 -2.15 13.68 11.82
CA VAL A 69 -1.03 12.73 11.90
C VAL A 69 -0.52 12.55 13.34
N CYS A 70 -0.44 13.62 14.13
CA CYS A 70 -0.07 13.53 15.56
C CYS A 70 -1.08 12.65 16.32
N SER A 71 -2.39 12.85 16.05
CA SER A 71 -3.46 12.07 16.69
C SER A 71 -3.36 10.58 16.35
N ASP A 72 -3.09 10.24 15.10
CA ASP A 72 -3.06 8.83 14.66
C ASP A 72 -1.79 8.10 15.10
N THR A 73 -0.66 8.80 15.15
CA THR A 73 0.65 8.21 15.44
C THR A 73 1.08 8.33 16.91
N GLY A 74 0.42 9.21 17.69
CA GLY A 74 0.82 9.54 19.06
C GLY A 74 2.15 10.30 19.16
N LEU A 75 2.68 10.79 18.02
CA LEU A 75 3.94 11.54 17.97
C LEU A 75 3.71 13.02 18.25
N ASP A 76 4.70 13.66 18.88
CA ASP A 76 4.67 15.10 19.11
C ASP A 76 4.75 15.89 17.77
N ARG A 77 4.13 17.07 17.78
CA ARG A 77 4.04 17.96 16.63
C ARG A 77 5.40 18.30 16.00
N ALA A 78 6.43 18.52 16.80
CA ALA A 78 7.78 18.82 16.30
C ALA A 78 8.38 17.62 15.55
N VAL A 79 8.13 16.41 16.05
CA VAL A 79 8.59 15.16 15.42
C VAL A 79 7.86 14.92 14.10
N VAL A 80 6.53 15.02 14.09
CA VAL A 80 5.72 14.85 12.88
C VAL A 80 6.10 15.87 11.82
N HIS A 81 6.26 17.14 12.20
CA HIS A 81 6.67 18.18 11.26
C HIS A 81 8.02 17.86 10.62
N ARG A 82 9.03 17.49 11.40
CA ARG A 82 10.35 17.11 10.88
C ARG A 82 10.26 15.92 9.91
N LEU A 83 9.51 14.88 10.27
CA LEU A 83 9.33 13.70 9.42
C LEU A 83 8.63 14.06 8.10
N LEU A 84 7.54 14.84 8.15
CA LEU A 84 6.83 15.29 6.96
C LEU A 84 7.69 16.17 6.06
N THR A 85 8.51 17.07 6.64
CA THR A 85 9.47 17.87 5.86
C THR A 85 10.47 16.98 5.14
N THR A 86 11.11 16.03 5.84
CA THR A 86 12.06 15.11 5.22
C THR A 86 11.41 14.23 4.15
N LEU A 87 10.19 13.73 4.40
CA LEU A 87 9.44 12.95 3.41
C LEU A 87 9.07 13.80 2.18
N ALA A 88 8.75 15.08 2.38
CA ALA A 88 8.44 16.00 1.28
C ALA A 88 9.69 16.30 0.43
N GLU A 89 10.85 16.51 1.05
CA GLU A 89 12.14 16.67 0.36
C GLU A 89 12.48 15.46 -0.51
N ARG A 90 12.01 14.27 -0.15
CA ARG A 90 12.19 13.02 -0.90
C ARG A 90 11.04 12.74 -1.89
N GLY A 91 10.06 13.63 -2.01
CA GLY A 91 8.90 13.45 -2.89
C GLY A 91 7.92 12.36 -2.46
N MET A 92 8.06 11.83 -1.23
CA MET A 92 7.20 10.77 -0.68
C MET A 92 5.86 11.33 -0.22
N VAL A 93 5.82 12.61 0.18
CA VAL A 93 4.59 13.35 0.45
C VAL A 93 4.62 14.70 -0.26
N LEU A 94 3.45 15.25 -0.52
CA LEU A 94 3.25 16.57 -1.11
C LEU A 94 2.44 17.42 -0.15
N ARG A 95 2.89 18.65 0.09
CA ARG A 95 2.15 19.62 0.91
C ARG A 95 1.29 20.50 0.01
N ASP A 96 0.00 20.50 0.26
CA ASP A 96 -0.93 21.44 -0.35
C ASP A 96 -0.78 22.81 0.34
N GLY A 97 -0.45 23.83 -0.44
CA GLY A 97 -0.26 25.19 0.05
C GLY A 97 -1.53 25.86 0.56
N ALA A 98 -2.70 25.52 0.01
CA ALA A 98 -3.99 26.10 0.38
C ALA A 98 -4.59 25.38 1.59
N SER A 99 -4.70 24.06 1.55
CA SER A 99 -5.33 23.28 2.63
C SER A 99 -4.39 22.94 3.78
N ARG A 100 -3.07 23.13 3.60
CA ARG A 100 -2.00 22.70 4.52
C ARG A 100 -2.01 21.19 4.81
N ARG A 101 -2.71 20.40 3.98
CA ARG A 101 -2.73 18.94 4.05
C ARG A 101 -1.50 18.36 3.35
N PHE A 102 -1.06 17.22 3.84
CA PHE A 102 -0.04 16.39 3.22
C PHE A 102 -0.73 15.22 2.53
N ARG A 103 -0.38 14.96 1.27
CA ARG A 103 -0.85 13.82 0.47
C ARG A 103 0.34 12.93 0.12
N LEU A 104 0.09 11.67 -0.20
CA LEU A 104 1.14 10.78 -0.72
C LEU A 104 1.66 11.33 -2.07
N GLY A 105 2.97 11.32 -2.24
CA GLY A 105 3.64 11.81 -3.43
C GLY A 105 3.91 10.71 -4.46
N VAL A 106 4.24 11.13 -5.69
CA VAL A 106 4.44 10.22 -6.83
C VAL A 106 5.63 9.26 -6.65
N ALA A 107 6.63 9.62 -5.84
CA ALA A 107 7.78 8.74 -5.56
C ALA A 107 7.34 7.38 -4.97
N LEU A 108 6.23 7.35 -4.23
CA LEU A 108 5.67 6.09 -3.70
C LEU A 108 5.04 5.23 -4.79
N VAL A 109 4.45 5.84 -5.83
CA VAL A 109 3.92 5.12 -7.00
C VAL A 109 5.05 4.47 -7.77
N GLU A 110 6.16 5.20 -7.96
CA GLU A 110 7.35 4.69 -8.65
C GLU A 110 7.96 3.50 -7.90
N LEU A 111 8.15 3.65 -6.58
CA LEU A 111 8.64 2.57 -5.71
C LEU A 111 7.70 1.36 -5.72
N GLY A 112 6.39 1.58 -5.60
CA GLY A 112 5.39 0.53 -5.67
C GLY A 112 5.43 -0.21 -7.01
N GLY A 113 5.50 0.52 -8.12
CA GLY A 113 5.62 -0.06 -9.45
C GLY A 113 6.90 -0.88 -9.64
N GLN A 114 8.03 -0.44 -9.07
CA GLN A 114 9.27 -1.23 -9.05
C GLN A 114 9.11 -2.53 -8.26
N ALA A 115 8.52 -2.47 -7.07
CA ALA A 115 8.26 -3.65 -6.24
C ALA A 115 7.33 -4.65 -6.93
N THR A 116 6.24 -4.16 -7.53
CA THR A 116 5.28 -4.98 -8.28
C THR A 116 5.92 -5.72 -9.46
N ARG A 117 6.90 -5.11 -10.14
CA ARG A 117 7.64 -5.76 -11.24
C ARG A 117 8.52 -6.93 -10.80
N GLN A 118 8.88 -7.00 -9.52
CA GLN A 118 9.70 -8.07 -8.95
C GLN A 118 8.88 -9.28 -8.50
N LEU A 119 7.54 -9.19 -8.53
CA LEU A 119 6.67 -10.30 -8.16
C LEU A 119 6.61 -11.35 -9.28
N ASP A 120 7.26 -12.50 -9.09
CA ASP A 120 7.24 -13.61 -10.05
C ASP A 120 5.82 -14.09 -10.36
N VAL A 121 4.94 -14.08 -9.36
CA VAL A 121 3.52 -14.45 -9.53
C VAL A 121 2.81 -13.58 -10.57
N ARG A 122 3.20 -12.30 -10.71
CA ARG A 122 2.63 -11.42 -11.72
C ARG A 122 2.98 -11.89 -13.14
N ARG A 123 4.23 -12.31 -13.35
CA ARG A 123 4.67 -12.87 -14.65
C ARG A 123 3.98 -14.20 -14.94
N ALA A 124 3.92 -15.09 -13.95
CA ALA A 124 3.27 -16.38 -14.09
C ALA A 124 1.77 -16.28 -14.38
N ALA A 125 1.08 -15.30 -13.79
CA ALA A 125 -0.37 -15.12 -13.92
C ALA A 125 -0.79 -14.42 -15.24
N GLN A 126 0.12 -13.80 -16.00
CA GLN A 126 -0.26 -12.99 -17.16
C GLN A 126 -1.11 -13.73 -18.18
N ALA A 127 -0.74 -14.97 -18.53
CA ALA A 127 -1.49 -15.76 -19.50
C ALA A 127 -2.91 -16.07 -18.99
N SER A 128 -3.03 -16.47 -17.72
CA SER A 128 -4.32 -16.76 -17.08
C SER A 128 -5.21 -15.52 -16.99
N LEU A 129 -4.67 -14.36 -16.63
CA LEU A 129 -5.43 -13.12 -16.58
C LEU A 129 -6.01 -12.77 -17.96
N ARG A 130 -5.23 -12.90 -19.03
CA ARG A 130 -5.71 -12.66 -20.40
C ARG A 130 -6.82 -13.62 -20.80
N THR A 131 -6.62 -14.93 -20.58
CA THR A 131 -7.65 -15.93 -20.89
C THR A 131 -8.96 -15.66 -20.16
N LEU A 132 -8.88 -15.24 -18.88
CA LEU A 132 -10.06 -14.87 -18.11
C LEU A 132 -10.72 -13.60 -18.63
N THR A 133 -9.96 -12.52 -18.86
CA THR A 133 -10.50 -11.27 -19.41
C THR A 133 -11.15 -11.50 -20.78
N ASP A 134 -10.49 -12.23 -21.68
CA ASP A 134 -11.00 -12.52 -23.02
C ASP A 134 -12.24 -13.44 -22.97
N GLY A 135 -12.24 -14.44 -22.07
CA GLY A 135 -13.35 -15.38 -21.94
C GLY A 135 -14.58 -14.80 -21.23
N THR A 136 -14.38 -13.87 -20.30
CA THR A 136 -15.47 -13.27 -19.50
C THR A 136 -15.94 -11.92 -20.04
N GLN A 137 -15.12 -11.23 -20.83
CA GLN A 137 -15.33 -9.82 -21.21
C GLN A 137 -15.45 -8.90 -19.98
N GLU A 138 -14.83 -9.29 -18.86
CA GLU A 138 -14.78 -8.50 -17.64
C GLU A 138 -13.33 -8.19 -17.25
N SER A 139 -13.16 -7.12 -16.48
CA SER A 139 -11.82 -6.75 -15.96
C SER A 139 -11.36 -7.78 -14.93
N THR A 140 -10.16 -8.32 -15.11
CA THR A 140 -9.60 -9.35 -14.22
C THR A 140 -8.38 -8.80 -13.50
N CYS A 141 -8.41 -8.85 -12.16
CA CYS A 141 -7.29 -8.38 -11.33
C CYS A 141 -6.61 -9.53 -10.57
N LEU A 142 -5.28 -9.45 -10.48
CA LEU A 142 -4.46 -10.31 -9.62
C LEU A 142 -4.28 -9.66 -8.25
N THR A 143 -4.57 -10.41 -7.20
CA THR A 143 -4.35 -10.00 -5.82
C THR A 143 -3.34 -10.89 -5.12
N VAL A 144 -2.54 -10.29 -4.23
CA VAL A 144 -1.66 -11.01 -3.30
C VAL A 144 -2.12 -10.74 -1.88
N ARG A 145 -2.01 -11.75 -1.02
CA ARG A 145 -2.34 -11.63 0.40
C ARG A 145 -1.21 -10.91 1.13
N HIS A 146 -1.54 -9.83 1.82
CA HIS A 146 -0.60 -9.11 2.68
C HIS A 146 -1.24 -8.91 4.06
N GLY A 147 -0.72 -9.59 5.08
CA GLY A 147 -1.32 -9.56 6.42
C GLY A 147 -2.76 -10.06 6.42
N GLY A 148 -3.70 -9.17 6.76
CA GLY A 148 -5.14 -9.42 6.75
C GLY A 148 -5.85 -9.00 5.45
N ASP A 149 -5.13 -8.35 4.54
CA ASP A 149 -5.70 -7.67 3.38
C ASP A 149 -5.29 -8.34 2.06
N ALA A 150 -6.05 -8.05 1.00
CA ALA A 150 -5.70 -8.41 -0.37
C ALA A 150 -5.24 -7.14 -1.11
N VAL A 151 -4.05 -7.20 -1.70
CA VAL A 151 -3.45 -6.09 -2.45
C VAL A 151 -3.49 -6.43 -3.93
N VAL A 152 -4.10 -5.57 -4.74
CA VAL A 152 -4.09 -5.71 -6.20
C VAL A 152 -2.70 -5.37 -6.73
N VAL A 153 -2.11 -6.28 -7.50
CA VAL A 153 -0.76 -6.15 -8.05
C VAL A 153 -0.71 -6.17 -9.59
N ASP A 154 -1.80 -6.55 -10.24
CA ASP A 154 -1.98 -6.40 -11.68
C ASP A 154 -3.47 -6.36 -11.98
N CYS A 155 -3.89 -5.65 -13.03
CA CYS A 155 -5.25 -5.76 -13.55
C CYS A 155 -5.25 -5.58 -15.05
N LEU A 156 -6.07 -6.38 -15.74
CA LEU A 156 -6.34 -6.28 -17.17
C LEU A 156 -7.79 -5.87 -17.35
N ASP A 157 -7.99 -4.72 -17.97
CA ASP A 157 -9.32 -4.23 -18.33
C ASP A 157 -9.87 -5.01 -19.54
N ALA A 158 -11.18 -5.18 -19.58
CA ALA A 158 -11.85 -5.68 -20.78
C ALA A 158 -11.84 -4.59 -21.87
N GLY A 159 -11.67 -5.02 -23.12
CA GLY A 159 -11.63 -4.14 -24.30
C GLY A 159 -12.99 -3.58 -24.71
#